data_AF-A0A2J6T2M1-F1
#
_entry.id   AF-A0A2J6T2M1-F1
#
_cell.length_a   1.000
_cell.length_b   1.000
_cell.length_c   1.000
_cell.angle_alpha   90.00
_cell.angle_beta   90.00
_cell.angle_gamma   90.00
#
_symmetry.space_group_name_H-M   'P 1'
#
loop_
_entity.id
_entity.type
_entity.pdbx_description
1 polymer ?
#
loop_
_entity_poly.entity_id
_entity_poly.type
_entity_poly.pdbx_seq_one_letter_code
_entity_poly.pdbx_strand_id
1 'polypeptide(L)' 'GRRFFVTKKGYFGIGPAELEEGDEIYILAGGKVPLVLRPLPESQPNTFELVGDCYVHGVMDGEAVTEPTQR' A
#
# COMPACT_ATOMS: atom_id res chain seq x y z
N GLY A 1 7.79 9.11 12.86
CA GLY A 1 7.82 10.16 11.83
C GLY A 1 7.01 9.72 10.62
N ARG A 2 6.92 10.51 9.55
CA ARG A 2 6.33 10.08 8.27
C ARG A 2 7.38 10.12 7.17
N ARG A 3 7.29 9.23 6.19
CA ARG A 3 8.26 9.11 5.08
C ARG A 3 7.58 9.35 3.74
N PHE A 4 8.19 10.18 2.90
CA PHE A 4 7.79 10.33 1.50
C PHE A 4 8.26 9.11 0.70
N PHE A 5 7.42 8.61 -0.20
CA PHE A 5 7.77 7.51 -1.08
C PHE A 5 7.26 7.77 -2.50
N VAL A 6 7.90 7.09 -3.46
CA VAL A 6 7.44 6.96 -4.84
C VAL A 6 7.42 5.46 -5.17
N THR A 7 6.28 4.97 -5.63
CA THR A 7 6.11 3.58 -6.06
C THR A 7 6.75 3.35 -7.43
N LYS A 8 7.02 2.08 -7.78
CA LYS A 8 7.50 1.71 -9.12
C LYS A 8 6.54 2.09 -10.26
N LYS A 9 5.25 2.29 -9.96
CA LYS A 9 4.22 2.72 -10.91
C LYS A 9 4.14 4.26 -11.05
N GLY A 10 4.97 5.02 -10.33
CA GLY A 10 4.98 6.48 -10.39
C GLY A 10 4.04 7.19 -9.41
N TYR A 11 3.18 6.47 -8.68
CA TYR A 11 2.42 7.06 -7.57
C TYR A 11 3.34 7.50 -6.46
N PHE A 12 2.98 8.56 -5.74
CA PHE A 12 3.74 9.03 -4.59
C PHE A 12 2.83 9.35 -3.41
N GLY A 13 3.44 9.45 -2.23
CA GLY A 13 2.66 9.57 -1.01
C GLY A 13 3.48 9.75 0.26
N ILE A 14 2.79 9.66 1.39
CA ILE A 14 3.35 9.82 2.73
C ILE A 14 2.92 8.63 3.59
N GLY A 15 3.88 7.81 4.03
CA GLY A 15 3.64 6.61 4.84
C GLY A 15 4.35 6.62 6.20
N PRO A 16 4.37 5.48 6.91
CA PRO A 16 5.04 5.30 8.20
C PRO A 16 6.54 5.58 8.14
N ALA A 17 7.19 5.79 9.29
CA ALA A 17 8.64 6.02 9.33
C ALA A 17 9.43 4.75 8.96
N GLU A 18 8.81 3.59 9.16
CA GLU A 18 9.32 2.23 9.03
C GLU A 18 9.24 1.71 7.58
N LEU A 19 8.78 2.55 6.64
CA LEU A 19 8.73 2.25 5.21
C LEU A 19 10.11 1.88 4.66
N GLU A 20 10.18 0.78 3.91
CA GLU A 20 11.40 0.27 3.30
C GLU A 20 11.19 -0.06 1.81
N GLU A 21 12.27 -0.12 1.05
CA GLU A 21 12.20 -0.61 -0.33
C GLU A 21 11.75 -2.06 -0.35
N GLY A 22 10.77 -2.38 -1.20
CA GLY A 22 10.14 -3.71 -1.24
C GLY A 22 8.79 -3.76 -0.54
N ASP A 23 8.45 -2.77 0.29
CA ASP A 23 7.09 -2.63 0.80
C ASP A 23 6.10 -2.36 -0.35
N GLU A 24 4.90 -2.90 -0.21
CA GLU A 24 3.84 -2.82 -1.19
C GLU A 24 2.63 -2.06 -0.64
N ILE A 25 1.86 -1.43 -1.53
CA ILE A 25 0.69 -0.63 -1.16
C ILE A 25 -0.57 -1.32 -1.64
N TYR A 26 -1.49 -1.55 -0.71
CA TYR A 26 -2.77 -2.21 -0.96
C TYR A 26 -3.93 -1.40 -0.40
N ILE A 27 -5.05 -1.39 -1.14
CA ILE A 27 -6.35 -1.05 -0.58
C ILE A 27 -7.08 -2.37 -0.38
N LEU A 28 -7.27 -2.77 0.88
CA LEU A 28 -7.99 -3.99 1.20
C LEU A 28 -9.48 -3.81 0.90
N ALA A 29 -10.16 -4.89 0.51
CA ALA A 29 -11.60 -4.86 0.24
C ALA A 29 -12.38 -4.35 1.46
N GLY A 30 -13.21 -3.33 1.26
CA GLY A 30 -13.94 -2.65 2.34
C GLY A 30 -13.08 -1.68 3.19
N GLY A 31 -11.77 -1.62 2.95
CA GLY A 31 -10.86 -0.67 3.54
C GLY A 31 -11.07 0.75 2.99
N LYS A 32 -10.84 1.75 3.85
CA LYS A 32 -11.03 3.17 3.51
C LYS A 32 -9.72 3.89 3.18
N VAL A 33 -8.59 3.27 3.46
CA VAL A 33 -7.27 3.87 3.33
C VAL A 33 -6.29 2.86 2.72
N PRO A 34 -5.31 3.30 1.92
CA PRO A 34 -4.19 2.48 1.51
C PRO A 34 -3.34 2.06 2.73
N LEU A 35 -2.88 0.81 2.70
CA LEU A 35 -2.01 0.21 3.69
C LEU A 35 -0.68 -0.16 3.06
N VAL A 36 0.38 0.02 3.83
CA VAL A 36 1.72 -0.48 3.53
C VAL A 36 1.83 -1.89 4.10
N LEU A 37 2.04 -2.87 3.22
CA LEU A 37 2.21 -4.27 3.54
C LEU A 37 3.61 -4.72 3.12
N ARG A 38 4.31 -5.39 4.03
CA ARG A 38 5.64 -5.95 3.78
C ARG A 38 5.53 -7.44 3.51
N PRO A 39 5.91 -7.94 2.32
CA PRO A 39 5.92 -9.37 2.04
C PRO A 39 6.84 -10.11 3.01
N LEU A 40 6.38 -11.23 3.57
CA LEU A 40 7.24 -12.14 4.33
C LEU A 40 8.02 -13.07 3.39
N PRO A 41 9.08 -13.75 3.89
CA PRO A 41 9.86 -14.69 3.09
C PRO A 41 9.02 -15.78 2.42
N GLU A 42 9.55 -16.37 1.34
CA GLU A 42 8.86 -17.41 0.55
C GLU A 42 8.39 -18.63 1.35
N SER A 43 8.97 -18.88 2.53
CA SER A 43 8.51 -19.91 3.46
C SER A 43 7.12 -19.65 4.04
N GLN A 44 6.59 -18.42 3.90
CA GLN A 44 5.26 -17.98 4.33
C GLN A 44 4.55 -17.25 3.19
N PRO A 45 4.18 -17.97 2.10
CA PRO A 45 3.59 -17.34 0.93
C PRO A 45 2.26 -16.66 1.28
N ASN A 46 1.96 -15.56 0.59
CA ASN A 46 0.77 -14.74 0.82
C ASN A 46 0.64 -14.17 2.24
N THR A 47 1.72 -14.16 3.01
CA THR A 47 1.74 -13.54 4.34
C THR A 47 2.47 -12.22 4.27
N PHE A 48 1.88 -11.21 4.91
CA PHE A 48 2.42 -9.86 4.94
C PHE A 48 2.43 -9.36 6.37
N GLU A 49 3.45 -8.59 6.72
CA GLU A 49 3.45 -7.75 7.91
C GLU A 49 2.74 -6.42 7.57
N LEU A 50 1.84 -5.99 8.45
CA LEU A 50 1.21 -4.67 8.36
C LEU A 50 2.18 -3.62 8.91
N VAL A 51 2.76 -2.79 8.04
CA VAL A 51 3.65 -1.71 8.45
C VAL A 51 2.84 -0.50 8.94
N GLY A 52 1.73 -0.18 8.27
CA GLY A 52 0.82 0.88 8.69
C GLY A 52 0.01 1.50 7.55
N ASP A 53 -0.64 2.63 7.83
CA ASP A 53 -1.43 3.37 6.85
C ASP A 53 -0.58 4.36 6.02
N CYS A 54 -1.02 4.65 4.80
CA CYS A 54 -0.38 5.68 4.00
C CYS A 54 -1.37 6.55 3.24
N TYR A 55 -0.94 7.79 2.98
CA TYR A 55 -1.54 8.66 2.00
C TYR A 55 -0.89 8.39 0.65
N VAL A 56 -1.71 8.19 -0.39
CA VAL A 56 -1.26 8.09 -1.78
C VAL A 56 -2.01 9.14 -2.58
N HIS A 57 -1.26 10.03 -3.23
CA HIS A 57 -1.84 11.12 -4.01
C HIS A 57 -2.60 10.58 -5.22
N GLY A 58 -3.76 11.17 -5.52
CA GLY A 58 -4.70 10.73 -6.58
C GLY A 58 -5.50 9.47 -6.20
N VAL A 59 -4.95 8.58 -5.38
CA VAL A 59 -5.62 7.33 -4.99
C VAL A 59 -6.68 7.55 -3.91
N MET A 60 -6.35 8.31 -2.85
CA MET A 60 -7.27 8.54 -1.72
C MET A 60 -8.41 9.52 -2.02
N ASP A 61 -8.30 10.31 -3.10
CA ASP A 61 -9.36 11.23 -3.52
C ASP A 61 -10.43 10.55 -4.42
N GLY A 62 -10.41 9.21 -4.47
CA GLY A 62 -11.44 8.40 -5.12
C GLY A 62 -11.11 7.96 -6.54
N GLU A 63 -9.92 8.24 -7.07
CA GLU A 63 -9.56 7.91 -8.45
C GLU A 63 -9.04 6.46 -8.63
N ALA A 64 -8.78 5.74 -7.54
CA ALA A 64 -8.12 4.42 -7.59
C ALA A 64 -9.04 3.20 -7.56
N VAL A 65 -10.34 3.37 -7.32
CA VAL A 65 -11.28 2.24 -7.31
C VAL A 65 -12.08 2.22 -8.61
N THR A 66 -11.41 1.86 -9.70
CA THR A 66 -12.08 1.44 -10.93
C THR A 66 -11.55 0.07 -11.31
N GLU A 67 -12.14 -0.97 -10.70
CA GLU A 67 -12.55 -2.22 -11.36
C GLU A 67 -13.03 -3.21 -10.28
N PRO A 68 -14.31 -3.63 -10.29
CA PRO A 68 -14.71 -4.80 -9.52
C PRO A 68 -13.98 -6.00 -10.11
N THR A 69 -13.18 -6.69 -9.30
CA THR A 69 -12.66 -8.02 -9.64
C THR A 69 -13.87 -8.92 -9.90
N GLN A 70 -14.21 -9.13 -11.17
CA GLN A 70 -15.16 -10.16 -11.56
C GLN A 70 -14.53 -11.51 -11.23
N ARG A 71 -15.35 -12.35 -10.60
CA ARG A 71 -15.02 -13.74 -10.26
C ARG A 71 -14.69 -14.57 -11.48
#